data_AF-A0A7J5EGI5-F1
#
_entry.id   AF-A0A7J5EGI5-F1
#
_cell.length_a   1.000
_cell.length_b   1.000
_cell.length_c   1.000
_cell.angle_alpha   90.00
_cell.angle_beta   90.00
_cell.angle_gamma   90.00
#
_symmetry.space_group_name_H-M   'P 1'
#
loop_
_entity.id
_entity.type
_entity.pdbx_description
1 polymer ?
#
loop_
_entity_poly.entity_id
_entity_poly.type
_entity_poly.pdbx_seq_one_letter_code
_entity_poly.pdbx_strand_id
1 'polypeptide(L)'
;MSDAGDAVDLDSALVARAQRGERGAFDELVKRHQRGLWRLVRRYVRNDADAADVAQQAFVRAFRALDRFRGEASVRSWLYRIGINVALNHVRDHGREQPTDAPEYLPEPPEDVPPALGYQLAHEGT
;
A
#
# COMPACT_ATOMS: atom_id res chain seq x y z
N MET A 1 -21.90 -9.13 -10.57
CA MET A 1 -20.73 -8.26 -10.89
C MET A 1 -20.98 -6.80 -10.48
N SER A 2 -21.72 -6.52 -9.38
CA SER A 2 -22.01 -5.13 -8.93
C SER A 2 -21.25 -4.69 -7.66
N ASP A 3 -20.60 -5.61 -6.94
CA ASP A 3 -19.95 -5.36 -5.64
C ASP A 3 -18.72 -4.42 -5.72
N ALA A 4 -18.01 -4.42 -6.86
CA ALA A 4 -16.81 -3.60 -7.04
C ALA A 4 -17.13 -2.10 -7.26
N GLY A 5 -18.27 -1.79 -7.89
CA GLY A 5 -18.70 -0.41 -8.12
C GLY A 5 -19.11 0.27 -6.83
N ASP A 6 -19.89 -0.44 -6.00
CA ASP A 6 -20.35 0.04 -4.70
C ASP A 6 -19.17 0.25 -3.72
N ALA A 7 -18.16 -0.62 -3.79
CA ALA A 7 -16.96 -0.49 -2.98
C ALA A 7 -16.12 0.74 -3.36
N VAL A 8 -15.95 1.03 -4.66
CA VAL A 8 -15.19 2.21 -5.13
C VAL A 8 -15.87 3.51 -4.73
N ASP A 9 -17.20 3.57 -4.83
CA ASP A 9 -17.97 4.74 -4.42
C ASP A 9 -17.88 4.95 -2.90
N LEU A 10 -18.00 3.87 -2.12
CA LEU A 10 -17.84 3.92 -0.67
C LEU A 10 -16.42 4.33 -0.23
N ASP A 11 -15.38 3.79 -0.85
CA ASP A 11 -14.00 4.15 -0.52
C ASP A 11 -13.74 5.63 -0.83
N SER A 12 -14.29 6.14 -1.93
CA SER A 12 -14.20 7.57 -2.30
C SER A 12 -14.92 8.46 -1.29
N ALA A 13 -16.10 8.05 -0.82
CA ALA A 13 -16.84 8.77 0.23
C ALA A 13 -16.07 8.78 1.56
N LEU A 14 -15.44 7.66 1.95
CA LEU A 14 -14.62 7.58 3.15
C LEU A 14 -13.37 8.47 3.07
N VAL A 15 -12.72 8.52 1.90
CA VAL A 15 -11.60 9.46 1.64
C VAL A 15 -12.05 10.90 1.84
N ALA A 16 -13.16 11.31 1.22
CA ALA A 16 -13.67 12.68 1.33
C ALA A 16 -14.05 13.07 2.77
N ARG A 17 -14.52 12.11 3.58
CA ARG A 17 -14.76 12.29 5.03
C ARG A 17 -13.46 12.42 5.81
N ALA A 18 -12.49 11.56 5.54
CA ALA A 18 -11.20 11.57 6.21
C ALA A 18 -10.38 12.84 5.89
N GLN A 19 -10.40 13.33 4.65
CA GLN A 19 -9.78 14.61 4.26
C GLN A 19 -10.41 15.83 4.97
N ARG A 20 -11.68 15.73 5.40
CA ARG A 20 -12.35 16.75 6.21
C ARG A 20 -12.07 16.61 7.71
N GLY A 21 -11.21 15.69 8.11
CA GLY A 21 -10.86 15.43 9.51
C GLY A 21 -11.93 14.64 10.27
N GLU A 22 -12.86 13.97 9.59
CA GLU A 22 -13.87 13.16 10.27
C GLU A 22 -13.21 11.95 10.94
N ARG A 23 -13.31 11.90 12.27
CA ARG A 23 -12.75 10.81 13.09
C ARG A 23 -13.37 9.48 12.66
N GLY A 24 -12.53 8.46 12.51
CA GLY A 24 -12.95 7.10 12.17
C GLY A 24 -13.19 6.84 10.67
N ALA A 25 -13.24 7.86 9.82
CA ALA A 25 -13.38 7.65 8.37
C ALA A 25 -12.16 6.91 7.79
N PHE A 26 -10.95 7.29 8.23
CA PHE A 26 -9.74 6.57 7.84
C PHE A 26 -9.65 5.17 8.47
N ASP A 27 -10.13 4.99 9.70
CA ASP A 27 -10.15 3.67 10.35
C ASP A 27 -11.00 2.67 9.56
N GLU A 28 -12.08 3.13 8.94
CA GLU A 28 -12.91 2.29 8.07
C GLU A 28 -12.18 1.90 6.78
N LEU A 29 -11.42 2.83 6.18
CA LEU A 29 -10.53 2.50 5.06
C LEU A 29 -9.50 1.44 5.47
N VAL A 30 -8.89 1.57 6.66
CA VAL A 30 -7.95 0.58 7.20
C VAL A 30 -8.62 -0.78 7.32
N LYS A 31 -9.79 -0.87 7.97
CA LYS A 31 -10.52 -2.14 8.14
C LYS A 31 -10.83 -2.84 6.83
N ARG A 32 -11.24 -2.08 5.81
CA ARG A 32 -11.58 -2.60 4.47
C ARG A 32 -10.35 -3.14 3.73
N HIS A 33 -9.21 -2.46 3.85
CA HIS A 33 -8.04 -2.78 3.03
C HIS A 33 -6.93 -3.57 3.75
N GLN A 34 -6.93 -3.66 5.09
CA GLN A 34 -5.84 -4.25 5.86
C GLN A 34 -5.48 -5.68 5.43
N ARG A 35 -6.49 -6.53 5.18
CA ARG A 35 -6.26 -7.91 4.77
C ARG A 35 -5.75 -8.02 3.33
N GLY A 36 -6.14 -7.08 2.46
CA GLY A 36 -5.67 -7.01 1.09
C GLY A 36 -4.22 -6.55 1.02
N LEU A 37 -3.92 -5.46 1.73
CA LEU A 37 -2.59 -4.88 1.83
C LEU A 37 -1.60 -5.85 2.48
N TRP A 38 -1.96 -6.48 3.60
CA TRP A 38 -1.12 -7.48 4.26
C TRP A 38 -0.77 -8.64 3.32
N ARG A 39 -1.76 -9.18 2.61
CA ARG A 39 -1.54 -10.27 1.63
C ARG A 39 -0.62 -9.85 0.47
N LEU A 40 -0.66 -8.58 0.08
CA LEU A 40 0.24 -8.04 -0.94
C LEU A 40 1.66 -7.93 -0.39
N VAL A 41 1.86 -7.24 0.72
CA VAL A 41 3.20 -6.95 1.25
C VAL A 41 3.92 -8.20 1.74
N ARG A 42 3.18 -9.22 2.22
CA ARG A 42 3.72 -10.52 2.62
C ARG A 42 4.45 -11.25 1.48
N ARG A 43 4.16 -10.91 0.22
CA ARG A 43 4.86 -11.48 -0.94
C ARG A 43 6.30 -10.96 -1.10
N TYR A 44 6.62 -9.85 -0.43
CA TYR A 44 7.91 -9.18 -0.51
C TYR A 44 8.76 -9.40 0.74
N VAL A 45 8.15 -9.62 1.90
CA VAL A 45 8.84 -9.73 3.19
C VAL A 45 8.85 -11.15 3.75
N ARG A 46 9.77 -11.44 4.68
CA ARG A 46 10.13 -12.81 5.09
C ARG A 46 9.05 -13.49 5.93
N ASN A 47 8.43 -12.76 6.85
CA ASN A 47 7.52 -13.34 7.84
C ASN A 47 6.25 -12.49 8.06
N ASP A 48 5.33 -13.01 8.88
CA ASP A 48 4.05 -12.36 9.18
C ASP A 48 4.20 -11.07 9.99
N ALA A 49 5.20 -11.00 10.87
CA ALA A 49 5.46 -9.84 11.70
C ALA A 49 5.98 -8.67 10.87
N ASP A 50 6.93 -8.92 9.97
CA ASP A 50 7.42 -7.93 9.00
C ASP A 50 6.27 -7.44 8.12
N ALA A 51 5.39 -8.34 7.67
CA ALA A 51 4.24 -7.97 6.84
C ALA A 51 3.23 -7.11 7.60
N ALA A 52 3.02 -7.37 8.89
CA ALA A 52 2.17 -6.56 9.74
C ALA A 52 2.76 -5.16 9.95
N ASP A 53 4.06 -5.07 10.25
CA ASP A 53 4.75 -3.78 10.43
C ASP A 53 4.75 -2.96 9.13
N VAL A 54 5.10 -3.58 8.00
CA VAL A 54 5.08 -2.92 6.68
C VAL A 54 3.67 -2.44 6.31
N ALA A 55 2.63 -3.25 6.55
CA ALA A 55 1.26 -2.84 6.31
C ALA A 55 0.86 -1.63 7.18
N GLN A 56 1.23 -1.64 8.47
CA GLN A 56 0.99 -0.52 9.37
C GLN A 56 1.70 0.76 8.90
N GLN A 57 2.99 0.66 8.57
CA GLN A 57 3.76 1.78 8.04
C GLN A 57 3.14 2.33 6.74
N ALA A 58 2.65 1.46 5.86
CA ALA A 58 1.95 1.86 4.65
C ALA A 58 0.67 2.63 4.95
N PHE A 59 -0.15 2.21 5.93
CA PHE A 59 -1.32 2.99 6.36
C PHE A 59 -0.96 4.33 6.98
N VAL A 60 0.11 4.42 7.77
CA VAL A 60 0.58 5.70 8.32
C VAL A 60 1.01 6.66 7.19
N ARG A 61 1.71 6.15 6.18
CA ARG A 61 2.08 6.93 4.99
C ARG A 61 0.85 7.34 4.17
N ALA A 62 -0.12 6.44 4.00
CA ALA A 62 -1.37 6.72 3.32
C ALA A 62 -2.15 7.83 4.04
N PHE A 63 -2.28 7.77 5.37
CA PHE A 63 -2.92 8.82 6.15
C PHE A 63 -2.27 10.20 5.91
N ARG A 64 -0.93 10.27 5.96
CA ARG A 64 -0.18 11.51 5.71
C ARG A 64 -0.29 12.03 4.27
N ALA A 65 -0.53 11.14 3.31
CA ALA A 65 -0.65 11.48 1.90
C ALA A 65 -2.10 11.68 1.44
N LEU A 66 -3.07 11.44 2.33
CA LEU A 66 -4.49 11.38 1.99
C LEU A 66 -5.02 12.70 1.42
N ASP A 67 -4.57 13.84 1.95
CA ASP A 67 -4.96 15.18 1.47
C ASP A 67 -4.51 15.44 0.02
N ARG A 68 -3.51 14.70 -0.47
CA ARG A 68 -3.00 14.81 -1.83
C ARG A 68 -3.64 13.81 -2.80
N PHE A 69 -4.45 12.88 -2.31
CA PHE A 69 -5.12 11.90 -3.14
C PHE A 69 -6.29 12.56 -3.89
N ARG A 70 -6.22 12.52 -5.24
CA ARG A 70 -7.14 13.20 -6.15
C ARG A 70 -8.21 12.30 -6.77
N GLY A 71 -8.23 11.00 -6.46
CA GLY A 71 -9.19 10.06 -7.05
C GLY A 71 -8.90 9.67 -8.51
N GLU A 72 -7.71 9.96 -9.04
CA GLU A 72 -7.29 9.57 -10.40
C GLU A 72 -7.10 8.05 -10.56
N ALA A 73 -6.94 7.34 -9.45
CA ALA A 73 -6.91 5.89 -9.36
C ALA A 73 -7.81 5.43 -8.21
N SER A 74 -8.15 4.14 -8.18
CA SER A 74 -8.89 3.59 -7.03
C SER A 74 -8.07 3.73 -5.74
N VAL A 75 -8.76 3.90 -4.60
CA VAL A 75 -8.13 3.98 -3.27
C VAL A 75 -7.26 2.74 -3.01
N ARG A 76 -7.75 1.57 -3.42
CA ARG A 76 -7.01 0.30 -3.33
C ARG A 76 -5.72 0.33 -4.13
N SER A 77 -5.76 0.72 -5.41
CA SER A 77 -4.57 0.73 -6.28
C SER A 77 -3.54 1.75 -5.77
N TRP A 78 -4.00 2.92 -5.30
CA TRP A 78 -3.13 3.92 -4.66
C TRP A 78 -2.47 3.40 -3.36
N LEU A 79 -3.24 2.76 -2.48
CA LEU A 79 -2.73 2.18 -1.24
C LEU A 79 -1.74 1.04 -1.50
N TYR A 80 -1.99 0.22 -2.52
CA TYR A 80 -1.11 -0.89 -2.90
C TYR A 80 0.25 -0.39 -3.39
N ARG A 81 0.29 0.71 -4.14
CA ARG A 81 1.55 1.37 -4.53
C ARG A 81 2.36 1.83 -3.32
N ILE A 82 1.70 2.41 -2.32
CA ILE A 82 2.35 2.79 -1.06
C ILE A 82 2.89 1.54 -0.36
N GLY A 83 2.09 0.48 -0.25
CA GLY A 83 2.48 -0.79 0.37
C GLY A 83 3.71 -1.43 -0.25
N ILE A 84 3.75 -1.52 -1.59
CA ILE A 84 4.89 -2.06 -2.34
C ILE A 84 6.14 -1.22 -2.06
N ASN A 85 6.03 0.11 -2.13
CA ASN A 85 7.17 0.99 -1.86
C ASN A 85 7.71 0.84 -0.44
N VAL A 86 6.84 0.67 0.57
CA VAL A 86 7.27 0.41 1.95
C VAL A 86 7.94 -0.96 2.05
N ALA A 87 7.37 -2.00 1.45
CA ALA A 87 7.90 -3.35 1.49
C ALA A 87 9.29 -3.45 0.84
N LEU A 88 9.47 -2.83 -0.33
CA LEU A 88 10.76 -2.80 -1.02
C LEU A 88 11.84 -2.06 -0.22
N ASN A 89 11.49 -0.95 0.44
CA ASN A 89 12.40 -0.25 1.34
C ASN A 89 12.77 -1.14 2.55
N HIS A 90 11.78 -1.80 3.16
CA HIS A 90 12.02 -2.72 4.27
C HIS A 90 13.00 -3.84 3.85
N VAL A 91 12.78 -4.48 2.70
CA VAL A 91 13.67 -5.52 2.18
C VAL A 91 15.08 -4.98 1.89
N ARG A 92 15.20 -3.78 1.33
CA ARG A 92 16.50 -3.16 1.06
C ARG A 92 17.28 -2.90 2.35
N ASP A 93 16.59 -2.40 3.37
CA ASP A 93 17.22 -1.99 4.64
C ASP A 93 17.58 -3.23 5.50
N HIS A 94 16.80 -4.31 5.44
CA HIS A 94 17.04 -5.56 6.19
C HIS A 94 17.75 -6.65 5.36
N GLY A 95 17.90 -6.47 4.05
CA GLY A 95 18.55 -7.40 3.12
C GLY A 95 20.08 -7.35 3.15
N ARG A 96 20.68 -6.38 3.88
CA ARG A 96 22.13 -6.32 4.13
C ARG A 96 22.60 -7.36 5.16
N GLU A 97 21.68 -8.03 5.86
CA GLU A 97 21.91 -9.32 6.52
C GLU A 97 21.55 -10.46 5.54
N GLN A 98 22.53 -11.04 4.84
CA GLN A 98 22.33 -12.16 3.88
C GLN A 98 22.66 -13.55 4.49
N PRO A 99 22.18 -14.70 3.92
CA PRO A 99 20.91 -15.00 3.23
C PRO A 99 20.36 -16.47 3.45
N THR A 100 19.14 -16.82 2.97
CA THR A 100 18.87 -18.15 2.33
C THR A 100 17.62 -18.27 1.41
N ASP A 101 16.44 -17.72 1.70
CA ASP A 101 15.22 -18.05 0.90
C ASP A 101 14.41 -16.84 0.41
N ALA A 102 15.04 -15.90 -0.31
CA ALA A 102 14.26 -14.91 -1.06
C ALA A 102 13.73 -15.56 -2.35
N PRO A 103 12.41 -15.51 -2.66
CA PRO A 103 11.90 -16.06 -3.91
C PRO A 103 12.55 -15.33 -5.09
N GLU A 104 13.08 -16.09 -6.04
CA GLU A 104 13.71 -15.62 -7.29
C GLU A 104 12.74 -14.81 -8.17
N TYR A 105 11.43 -14.92 -7.89
CA TYR A 105 10.36 -14.24 -8.60
C TYR A 105 9.59 -13.27 -7.67
N LEU A 106 9.72 -11.97 -7.94
CA LEU A 106 8.80 -10.96 -7.43
C LEU A 106 7.50 -11.03 -8.25
N PRO A 107 6.32 -11.17 -7.61
CA PRO A 107 5.08 -11.20 -8.35
C PRO A 107 4.82 -9.84 -9.02
N GLU A 108 4.43 -9.89 -10.29
CA GLU A 108 3.93 -8.72 -11.01
C GLU A 108 2.79 -8.08 -10.21
N PRO A 109 2.77 -6.74 -10.10
CA PRO A 109 1.65 -6.06 -9.48
C PRO A 109 0.35 -6.35 -10.28
N PRO A 110 -0.83 -6.27 -9.64
CA PRO A 110 -2.11 -6.41 -10.34
C PRO A 110 -2.20 -5.50 -11.58
N GLU A 111 -2.87 -5.94 -12.65
CA GLU A 111 -2.96 -5.17 -13.92
C GLU A 111 -3.53 -3.74 -13.76
N ASP A 112 -4.35 -3.51 -12.73
CA ASP A 112 -4.92 -2.20 -12.39
C ASP A 112 -3.95 -1.28 -11.61
N VAL A 113 -2.78 -1.80 -11.24
CA VAL A 113 -1.65 -1.05 -10.70
C VAL A 113 -0.68 -0.86 -11.86
N PRO A 114 -0.58 0.35 -12.46
CA PRO A 114 0.32 0.57 -13.57
C PRO A 114 1.73 0.12 -13.18
N PRO A 115 2.48 -0.56 -14.09
CA PRO A 115 3.80 -1.08 -13.81
C PRO A 115 4.61 0.06 -13.21
N ALA A 116 5.16 -0.21 -12.02
CA ALA A 116 5.68 0.77 -11.08
C ALA A 116 6.27 1.98 -11.81
N LEU A 117 5.79 3.19 -11.48
CA LEU A 117 6.42 4.43 -11.88
C LEU A 117 7.87 4.41 -11.38
N GLY A 118 8.74 3.88 -12.22
CA GLY A 118 10.18 3.83 -12.16
C GLY A 118 10.78 3.26 -10.88
N TYR A 119 11.86 2.52 -11.09
CA TYR A 119 13.03 2.48 -10.23
C TYR A 119 13.63 3.89 -9.90
N GLN A 120 12.84 4.96 -9.79
CA GLN A 120 13.26 6.38 -9.87
C GLN A 120 12.95 7.24 -8.62
N LEU A 121 12.84 6.64 -7.43
CA LEU A 121 13.05 7.40 -6.17
C LEU A 121 14.40 7.07 -5.51
N ALA A 122 15.31 6.42 -6.23
CA ALA A 122 16.68 6.20 -5.78
C ALA A 122 17.66 7.36 -6.10
N HIS A 123 17.19 8.49 -6.66
CA HIS A 123 18.09 9.57 -7.13
C HIS A 123 17.77 11.00 -6.72
N GLU A 124 16.88 11.23 -5.75
CA GLU A 124 16.73 12.55 -5.14
C GLU A 124 16.56 12.34 -3.64
N GLY A 125 17.41 12.77 -2.72
CA GLY A 125 18.59 13.62 -2.71
C GLY A 125 18.79 13.96 -1.22
N THR A 126 20.05 14.01 -0.81
CA THR A 126 20.63 14.64 0.39
C THR A 126 19.71 15.36 1.37
#